data_AF-A0A1L5KGP9-F1
#
_entry.id   AF-A0A1L5KGP9-F1
#
_cell.length_a   1.000
_cell.length_b   1.000
_cell.length_c   1.000
_cell.angle_alpha   90.00
_cell.angle_beta   90.00
_cell.angle_gamma   90.00
#
_symmetry.space_group_name_H-M   'P 1'
#
loop_
_entity.id
_entity.type
_entity.pdbx_description
1 polymer ?
#
loop_
_entity_poly.entity_id
_entity_poly.type
_entity_poly.pdbx_seq_one_letter_code
_entity_poly.pdbx_strand_id
1 'polypeptide(L)'
;MESMFAIIAKELGVKPGQVESAVTLLDEGNTVPFIARYRKEVTGELQDEQLRTIEERIKYLRNLEARRQEIINAIMEQEKMTDELMASLMKAVKLQELEDLYLPYRPKKRTRAMIARERGLEPLADMILNDTVTSGNPLDIAREYISEDVPTPEAAIQGASDIVAEIVSDSADFRATLRKRMWKEGFIQAELVEDNEHKDQFLQYNEYAEPVRQMPSHRILAVNRGEKLGAL
;
A
#
# COMPACT_ATOMS: atom_id res chain seq x y z
N MET A 1 -13.80 8.96 17.34
CA MET A 1 -12.48 8.96 16.68
C MET A 1 -11.58 9.90 17.47
N GLU A 2 -10.36 9.48 17.80
CA GLU A 2 -9.40 10.35 18.50
C GLU A 2 -9.01 11.51 17.58
N SER A 3 -8.94 12.74 18.08
CA SER A 3 -8.60 13.90 17.24
C SER A 3 -7.15 13.81 16.74
N MET A 4 -6.85 14.41 15.59
CA MET A 4 -5.47 14.47 15.07
C MET A 4 -4.49 15.03 16.09
N PHE A 5 -4.93 16.02 16.89
CA PHE A 5 -4.12 16.61 17.95
C PHE A 5 -3.82 15.62 19.07
N ALA A 6 -4.78 14.78 19.46
CA ALA A 6 -4.57 13.77 20.48
C ALA A 6 -3.60 12.66 20.01
N ILE A 7 -3.67 12.26 18.73
CA ILE A 7 -2.72 11.31 18.13
C ILE A 7 -1.29 11.85 18.21
N ILE A 8 -1.07 13.07 17.72
CA ILE A 8 0.27 13.70 17.72
C ILE A 8 0.76 13.94 19.16
N ALA A 9 -0.13 14.36 20.05
CA ALA A 9 0.20 14.59 21.46
C ALA A 9 0.70 13.31 22.14
N LYS A 10 0.06 12.17 21.86
CA LYS A 10 0.47 10.85 22.36
C LYS A 10 1.81 10.41 21.77
N GLU A 11 2.05 10.65 20.48
CA GLU A 11 3.33 10.35 19.82
C GLU A 11 4.50 11.14 20.44
N LEU A 12 4.26 12.40 20.83
CA LEU A 12 5.28 13.31 21.35
C LEU A 12 5.35 13.36 22.89
N GLY A 13 4.41 12.75 23.60
CA GLY A 13 4.32 12.84 25.06
C GLY A 13 3.97 14.25 25.58
N VAL A 14 3.20 15.02 24.81
CA VAL A 14 2.77 16.41 25.15
C VAL A 14 1.26 16.49 25.32
N LYS A 15 0.71 17.65 25.68
CA LYS A 15 -0.74 17.82 25.82
C LYS A 15 -1.39 18.12 24.45
N PRO A 16 -2.60 17.60 24.17
CA PRO A 16 -3.34 17.90 22.93
C PRO A 16 -3.51 19.39 22.66
N GLY A 17 -3.77 20.21 23.70
CA GLY A 17 -3.89 21.65 23.55
C GLY A 17 -2.60 22.34 23.08
N GLN A 18 -1.42 21.81 23.43
CA GLN A 18 -0.14 22.34 22.93
C GLN A 18 0.02 22.09 21.43
N VAL A 19 -0.39 20.90 20.98
CA VAL A 19 -0.40 20.54 19.56
C VAL A 19 -1.39 21.41 18.80
N GLU A 20 -2.60 21.58 19.32
CA GLU A 20 -3.64 22.43 18.73
C GLU A 20 -3.14 23.86 18.54
N SER A 21 -2.59 24.48 19.58
CA SER A 21 -2.02 25.84 19.49
C SER A 21 -0.87 25.94 18.48
N ALA A 22 0.01 24.93 18.43
CA ALA A 22 1.08 24.90 17.43
C ALA A 22 0.54 24.78 16.00
N VAL A 23 -0.45 23.90 15.77
CA VAL A 23 -1.07 23.73 14.45
C VAL A 23 -1.80 25.00 14.01
N THR A 24 -2.54 25.68 14.89
CA THR A 24 -3.19 26.95 14.56
C THR A 24 -2.18 27.98 14.08
N LEU A 25 -1.04 28.12 14.77
CA LEU A 25 0.02 29.05 14.35
C LEU A 25 0.63 28.65 12.99
N LEU A 26 0.84 27.35 12.73
CA LEU A 26 1.33 26.87 11.44
C LEU A 26 0.32 27.15 10.31
N ASP A 27 -0.98 26.98 10.56
CA ASP A 27 -2.05 27.25 9.60
C ASP A 27 -2.19 28.74 9.27
N GLU A 28 -1.87 29.62 10.22
CA GLU A 28 -1.75 31.07 10.01
C GLU A 28 -0.51 31.47 9.18
N GLY A 29 0.33 30.50 8.78
CA GLY A 29 1.52 30.72 7.95
C GLY A 29 2.79 31.03 8.75
N ASN A 30 2.78 30.86 10.07
CA ASN A 30 3.99 31.03 10.87
C ASN A 30 4.95 29.85 10.63
N THR A 31 6.26 30.14 10.56
CA THR A 31 7.28 29.09 10.40
C THR A 31 7.65 28.47 11.74
N VAL A 32 8.13 27.22 11.75
CA VAL A 32 8.63 26.56 12.97
C VAL A 32 9.66 27.40 13.73
N PRO A 33 10.71 27.97 13.09
CA PRO A 33 11.67 28.82 13.80
C PRO A 33 11.03 30.08 14.40
N PHE A 34 9.99 30.64 13.77
CA PHE A 34 9.26 31.79 14.31
C PHE A 34 8.46 31.40 15.55
N ILE A 35 7.70 30.30 15.48
CA ILE A 35 6.91 29.79 16.62
C ILE A 35 7.83 29.45 17.79
N ALA A 36 8.92 28.73 17.52
CA ALA A 36 9.90 28.32 18.51
C ALA A 36 10.60 29.50 19.20
N ARG A 37 10.67 30.69 18.59
CA ARG A 37 11.31 31.88 19.17
C ARG A 37 10.32 32.85 19.80
N TYR A 38 9.19 33.09 19.15
CA TYR A 38 8.30 34.22 19.47
C TYR A 38 6.91 33.80 19.97
N ARG A 39 6.58 32.50 19.96
CA ARG A 39 5.28 31.96 20.39
C ARG A 39 5.41 30.80 21.39
N LYS A 40 6.53 30.70 22.10
CA LYS A 40 6.77 29.63 23.09
C LYS A 40 5.69 29.53 24.15
N GLU A 41 5.26 30.64 24.73
CA GLU A 41 4.24 30.61 25.80
C GLU A 41 2.89 30.09 25.29
N VAL A 42 2.51 30.45 24.06
CA VAL A 42 1.26 30.03 23.41
C VAL A 42 1.24 28.52 23.19
N THR A 43 2.38 27.92 22.85
CA THR A 43 2.50 26.47 22.63
C THR A 43 2.83 25.68 23.89
N GLY A 44 2.98 26.32 25.05
CA GLY A 44 3.44 25.68 26.28
C GLY A 44 4.89 25.18 26.21
N GLU A 45 5.76 25.98 25.61
CA GLU A 45 7.21 25.78 25.50
C GLU A 45 7.67 24.58 24.64
N LEU A 46 6.92 24.27 23.58
CA LEU A 46 7.36 23.25 22.62
C LEU A 46 8.71 23.60 21.98
N GLN A 47 9.57 22.58 21.84
CA GLN A 47 10.90 22.69 21.26
C GLN A 47 10.86 22.64 19.71
N ASP A 48 11.93 23.11 19.05
CA ASP A 48 12.02 23.16 17.58
C ASP A 48 11.78 21.78 16.94
N GLU A 49 12.39 20.72 17.47
CA GLU A 49 12.21 19.34 17.00
C GLU A 49 10.76 18.85 17.16
N GLN A 50 10.10 19.20 18.27
CA GLN A 50 8.70 18.86 18.50
C GLN A 50 7.78 19.59 17.51
N LEU A 51 8.03 20.89 17.26
CA LEU A 51 7.27 21.69 16.30
C LEU A 51 7.42 21.18 14.87
N ARG A 52 8.63 20.76 14.46
CA ARG A 52 8.87 20.10 13.15
C ARG A 52 8.10 18.80 13.04
N THR A 53 8.14 17.99 14.10
CA THR A 53 7.40 16.72 14.12
C THR A 53 5.89 16.97 14.04
N ILE A 54 5.36 17.99 14.73
CA ILE A 54 3.95 18.40 14.63
C ILE A 54 3.62 18.80 13.20
N GLU A 55 4.42 19.66 12.56
CA GLU A 55 4.22 20.12 11.18
C GLU A 55 4.16 18.95 10.18
N GLU A 56 5.10 18.01 10.28
CA GLU A 56 5.13 16.83 9.41
C GLU A 56 3.95 15.89 9.67
N ARG A 57 3.65 15.62 10.95
CA ARG A 57 2.59 14.68 11.34
C ARG A 57 1.20 15.21 11.05
N ILE A 58 0.93 16.49 11.31
CA ILE A 58 -0.39 17.07 10.99
C ILE A 58 -0.65 17.06 9.49
N LYS A 59 0.38 17.35 8.68
CA LYS A 59 0.29 17.25 7.22
C LYS A 59 -0.01 15.82 6.78
N TYR A 60 0.68 14.83 7.34
CA TYR A 60 0.40 13.43 7.06
C TYR A 60 -1.03 13.03 7.42
N LEU A 61 -1.50 13.36 8.62
CA LEU A 61 -2.84 13.00 9.09
C LEU A 61 -3.95 13.67 8.27
N ARG A 62 -3.76 14.93 7.87
CA ARG A 62 -4.68 15.63 6.95
C ARG A 62 -4.75 14.94 5.59
N ASN A 63 -3.60 14.56 5.02
CA ASN A 63 -3.55 13.82 3.76
C ASN A 63 -4.23 12.45 3.88
N LEU A 64 -4.03 11.76 5.01
CA LEU A 64 -4.68 10.48 5.29
C LEU A 64 -6.21 10.64 5.31
N GLU A 65 -6.73 11.65 5.99
CA GLU A 65 -8.17 11.89 6.10
C GLU A 65 -8.80 12.32 4.77
N ALA A 66 -8.14 13.23 4.05
CA ALA A 66 -8.57 13.64 2.72
C ALA A 66 -8.67 12.42 1.79
N ARG A 67 -7.63 11.56 1.80
CA ARG A 67 -7.61 10.34 1.01
C ARG A 67 -8.67 9.34 1.44
N ARG A 68 -8.91 9.20 2.75
CA ARG A 68 -9.98 8.34 3.28
C ARG A 68 -11.34 8.78 2.72
N GLN A 69 -11.63 10.08 2.74
CA GLN A 69 -12.91 10.59 2.25
C GLN A 69 -13.05 10.39 0.74
N GLU A 70 -11.99 10.61 -0.05
CA GLU A 70 -12.00 10.30 -1.49
C GLU A 70 -12.34 8.83 -1.76
N ILE A 71 -11.71 7.91 -1.03
CA ILE A 71 -11.93 6.47 -1.16
C ILE A 71 -13.37 6.10 -0.78
N ILE A 72 -13.86 6.63 0.35
CA ILE A 72 -15.23 6.40 0.80
C ILE A 72 -16.22 6.85 -0.28
N ASN A 73 -16.06 8.06 -0.82
CA ASN A 73 -16.91 8.58 -1.88
C ASN A 73 -16.87 7.70 -3.12
N ALA A 74 -15.68 7.34 -3.59
CA ALA A 74 -15.51 6.51 -4.79
C ALA A 74 -16.14 5.11 -4.67
N ILE A 75 -16.17 4.53 -3.46
CA ILE A 75 -16.79 3.22 -3.20
C ILE A 75 -18.32 3.36 -3.07
N MET A 76 -18.79 4.43 -2.42
CA MET A 76 -20.24 4.71 -2.31
C MET A 76 -20.87 4.98 -3.67
N GLU A 77 -20.17 5.69 -4.57
CA GLU A 77 -20.62 5.91 -5.96
C GLU A 77 -20.77 4.61 -6.77
N GLN A 78 -20.06 3.55 -6.38
CA GLN A 78 -20.19 2.21 -6.97
C GLN A 78 -21.27 1.35 -6.31
N GLU A 79 -21.96 1.86 -5.28
CA GLU A 79 -22.94 1.13 -4.47
C GLU A 79 -22.37 -0.14 -3.81
N LYS A 80 -21.05 -0.18 -3.57
CA LYS A 80 -20.32 -1.32 -3.01
C LYS A 80 -19.91 -1.16 -1.54
N MET A 81 -20.30 -0.05 -0.92
CA MET A 81 -19.97 0.23 0.49
C MET A 81 -20.75 -0.69 1.42
N THR A 82 -20.05 -1.33 2.36
CA THR A 82 -20.64 -2.13 3.45
C THR A 82 -20.27 -1.55 4.80
N ASP A 83 -21.03 -1.87 5.84
CA ASP A 83 -20.74 -1.41 7.21
C ASP A 83 -19.36 -1.88 7.69
N GLU A 84 -18.98 -3.11 7.34
CA GLU A 84 -17.67 -3.70 7.67
C GLU A 84 -16.52 -2.96 6.96
N LEU A 85 -16.71 -2.60 5.69
CA LEU A 85 -15.72 -1.86 4.91
C LEU A 85 -15.58 -0.42 5.43
N MET A 86 -16.70 0.24 5.71
CA MET A 86 -16.72 1.58 6.33
C MET A 86 -15.97 1.55 7.66
N ALA A 87 -16.25 0.57 8.53
CA ALA A 87 -15.56 0.41 9.80
C ALA A 87 -14.04 0.19 9.61
N SER A 88 -13.66 -0.59 8.61
CA SER A 88 -12.25 -0.86 8.27
C SER A 88 -11.53 0.41 7.77
N LEU A 89 -12.15 1.19 6.88
CA LEU A 89 -11.61 2.46 6.39
C LEU A 89 -11.45 3.49 7.50
N MET A 90 -12.41 3.56 8.43
CA MET A 90 -12.35 4.46 9.59
C MET A 90 -11.28 4.05 10.61
N LYS A 91 -10.95 2.76 10.68
CA LYS A 91 -9.90 2.21 11.56
C LYS A 91 -8.50 2.31 10.96
N ALA A 92 -8.37 2.43 9.65
CA ALA A 92 -7.08 2.54 8.97
C ALA A 92 -6.31 3.79 9.44
N VAL A 93 -5.08 3.57 9.94
CA VAL A 93 -4.22 4.62 10.50
C VAL A 93 -3.04 4.95 9.59
N LYS A 94 -2.86 4.18 8.51
CA LYS A 94 -1.82 4.39 7.51
C LYS A 94 -2.40 4.53 6.12
N LEU A 95 -1.77 5.37 5.30
CA LEU A 95 -2.17 5.58 3.90
C LEU A 95 -2.19 4.27 3.12
N GLN A 96 -1.20 3.40 3.34
CA GLN A 96 -1.13 2.11 2.67
C GLN A 96 -2.31 1.18 3.02
N GLU A 97 -2.83 1.24 4.26
CA GLU A 97 -3.99 0.43 4.66
C GLU A 97 -5.24 0.89 3.92
N LEU A 98 -5.41 2.20 3.74
CA LEU A 98 -6.49 2.75 2.91
C LEU A 98 -6.36 2.31 1.44
N GLU A 99 -5.16 2.39 0.87
CA GLU A 99 -4.93 1.97 -0.51
C GLU A 99 -5.17 0.47 -0.71
N ASP A 100 -4.77 -0.37 0.24
CA ASP A 100 -5.02 -1.81 0.20
C ASP A 100 -6.53 -2.11 0.25
N LEU A 101 -7.31 -1.39 1.09
CA LEU A 101 -8.77 -1.52 1.16
C LEU A 101 -9.48 -0.99 -0.10
N TYR A 102 -8.94 0.05 -0.73
CA TYR A 102 -9.51 0.65 -1.94
C TYR A 102 -9.22 -0.15 -3.22
N LEU A 103 -8.16 -0.96 -3.21
CA LEU A 103 -7.64 -1.64 -4.40
C LEU A 103 -8.69 -2.43 -5.21
N PRO A 104 -9.63 -3.20 -4.60
CA PRO A 104 -10.68 -3.92 -5.33
C PRO A 104 -11.69 -3.01 -6.05
N TYR A 105 -11.82 -1.77 -5.59
CA TYR A 105 -12.79 -0.78 -6.09
C TYR A 105 -12.15 0.25 -7.01
N ARG A 106 -10.82 0.29 -7.08
CA ARG A 106 -10.11 1.22 -7.94
C ARG A 106 -10.43 0.90 -9.41
N PRO A 107 -10.79 1.90 -10.24
CA PRO A 107 -10.99 1.70 -11.67
C PRO A 107 -9.75 1.05 -12.31
N LYS A 108 -9.94 -0.11 -12.96
CA LYS A 108 -8.87 -0.85 -13.62
C LYS A 108 -8.97 -0.71 -15.14
N LYS A 109 -7.80 -0.63 -15.79
CA LYS A 109 -7.72 -0.89 -17.24
C LYS A 109 -8.12 -2.35 -17.48
N ARG A 110 -8.67 -2.66 -18.65
CA ARG A 110 -9.13 -4.00 -19.03
C ARG A 110 -8.09 -5.07 -18.68
N THR A 111 -8.33 -5.83 -17.60
CA THR A 111 -7.39 -6.85 -17.09
C THR A 111 -7.68 -8.21 -17.70
N ARG A 112 -6.71 -9.13 -17.59
CA ARG A 112 -6.90 -10.54 -17.99
C ARG A 112 -8.08 -11.18 -17.25
N ALA A 113 -8.23 -10.90 -15.95
CA ALA A 113 -9.34 -11.35 -15.13
C ALA A 113 -10.69 -10.78 -15.61
N MET A 114 -10.76 -9.49 -15.96
CA MET A 114 -11.98 -8.91 -16.55
C MET A 114 -12.37 -9.61 -17.86
N ILE A 115 -11.41 -9.84 -18.75
CA ILE A 115 -11.64 -10.56 -20.01
C ILE A 115 -12.11 -12.00 -19.73
N ALA A 116 -11.54 -12.67 -18.74
CA ALA A 116 -11.96 -14.01 -18.35
C ALA A 116 -13.39 -14.05 -17.78
N ARG A 117 -13.80 -13.04 -16.98
CA ARG A 117 -15.19 -12.89 -16.50
C ARG A 117 -16.16 -12.64 -17.66
N GLU A 118 -15.79 -11.76 -18.59
CA GLU A 118 -16.57 -11.50 -19.83
C GLU A 118 -16.77 -12.79 -20.66
N ARG A 119 -15.82 -13.72 -20.60
CA ARG A 119 -15.88 -15.04 -21.26
C ARG A 119 -16.60 -16.12 -20.44
N GLY A 120 -17.19 -15.77 -19.29
CA GLY A 120 -17.98 -16.69 -18.47
C GLY A 120 -17.16 -17.65 -17.61
N LEU A 121 -15.88 -17.35 -17.34
CA LEU A 121 -15.00 -18.22 -16.55
C LEU A 121 -15.09 -17.99 -15.02
N GLU A 122 -15.94 -17.08 -14.58
CA GLU A 122 -16.14 -16.76 -13.16
C GLU A 122 -16.60 -17.97 -12.32
N PRO A 123 -17.55 -18.81 -12.75
CA PRO A 123 -17.95 -19.98 -11.96
C PRO A 123 -16.83 -21.01 -11.78
N LEU A 124 -15.93 -21.14 -12.77
CA LEU A 124 -14.75 -22.00 -12.67
C LEU A 124 -13.73 -21.42 -11.67
N ALA A 125 -13.56 -20.09 -11.65
CA ALA A 125 -12.71 -19.41 -10.66
C ALA A 125 -13.28 -19.54 -9.24
N ASP A 126 -14.60 -19.41 -9.07
CA ASP A 126 -15.28 -19.59 -7.79
C ASP A 126 -15.14 -21.03 -7.27
N MET A 127 -15.17 -22.01 -8.17
CA MET A 127 -14.92 -23.41 -7.81
C MET A 127 -13.50 -23.61 -7.26
N ILE A 128 -12.50 -22.99 -7.88
CA ILE A 128 -11.09 -23.02 -7.43
C ILE A 128 -10.94 -22.32 -6.08
N LEU A 129 -11.55 -21.13 -5.91
CA LEU A 129 -11.41 -20.32 -4.70
C LEU A 129 -12.10 -20.93 -3.48
N ASN A 130 -13.29 -21.50 -3.68
CA ASN A 130 -14.11 -22.03 -2.60
C ASN A 130 -13.88 -23.53 -2.35
N ASP A 131 -12.94 -24.15 -3.08
CA ASP A 131 -12.58 -25.56 -2.97
C ASP A 131 -13.81 -26.49 -3.04
N THR A 132 -14.76 -26.17 -3.93
CA THR A 132 -16.06 -26.86 -3.98
C THR A 132 -15.98 -28.21 -4.69
N VAL A 133 -14.92 -28.44 -5.47
CA VAL A 133 -14.64 -29.72 -6.13
C VAL A 133 -13.20 -30.14 -5.84
N THR A 134 -13.05 -31.19 -5.03
CA THR A 134 -11.75 -31.66 -4.52
C THR A 134 -11.26 -32.96 -5.18
N SER A 135 -12.00 -33.49 -6.15
CA SER A 135 -11.69 -34.75 -6.83
C SER A 135 -12.05 -34.73 -8.31
N GLY A 136 -11.35 -35.51 -9.13
CA GLY A 136 -11.51 -35.55 -10.57
C GLY A 136 -10.32 -34.94 -11.33
N ASN A 137 -10.39 -34.95 -12.66
CA ASN A 137 -9.39 -34.29 -13.49
C ASN A 137 -9.83 -32.84 -13.78
N PRO A 138 -9.04 -31.81 -13.40
CA PRO A 138 -9.37 -30.42 -13.65
C PRO A 138 -9.67 -30.10 -15.13
N LEU A 139 -9.00 -30.78 -16.07
CA LEU A 139 -9.24 -30.58 -17.50
C LEU A 139 -10.60 -31.10 -17.94
N ASP A 140 -11.12 -32.16 -17.30
CA ASP A 140 -12.45 -32.69 -17.64
C ASP A 140 -13.55 -31.73 -17.18
N ILE A 141 -13.40 -31.13 -15.99
CA ILE A 141 -14.30 -30.10 -15.46
C ILE A 141 -14.26 -28.84 -16.34
N ALA A 142 -13.06 -28.41 -16.72
CA ALA A 142 -12.86 -27.22 -17.53
C ALA A 142 -13.43 -27.33 -18.96
N ARG A 143 -13.74 -28.54 -19.46
CA ARG A 143 -14.41 -28.72 -20.76
C ARG A 143 -15.77 -28.06 -20.85
N GLU A 144 -16.48 -27.95 -19.72
CA GLU A 144 -17.80 -27.31 -19.66
C GLU A 144 -17.72 -25.79 -19.92
N TYR A 145 -16.52 -25.22 -19.86
CA TYR A 145 -16.25 -23.79 -20.00
C TYR A 145 -15.59 -23.41 -21.34
N ILE A 146 -15.53 -24.35 -22.30
CA ILE A 146 -15.00 -24.09 -23.64
C ILE A 146 -16.01 -23.26 -24.45
N SER A 147 -15.49 -22.27 -25.18
CA SER A 147 -16.26 -21.43 -26.10
C SER A 147 -15.41 -21.04 -27.32
N GLU A 148 -15.96 -20.28 -28.26
CA GLU A 148 -15.18 -19.75 -29.40
C GLU A 148 -14.00 -18.89 -28.93
N ASP A 149 -14.19 -18.12 -27.85
CA ASP A 149 -13.17 -17.27 -27.24
C ASP A 149 -12.23 -18.01 -26.25
N VAL A 150 -12.59 -19.23 -25.86
CA VAL A 150 -11.85 -20.09 -24.92
C VAL A 150 -11.78 -21.51 -25.52
N PRO A 151 -10.85 -21.76 -26.47
CA PRO A 151 -10.92 -22.94 -27.33
C PRO A 151 -10.50 -24.24 -26.66
N THR A 152 -9.84 -24.20 -25.51
CA THR A 152 -9.32 -25.41 -24.83
C THR A 152 -9.57 -25.39 -23.33
N PRO A 153 -9.62 -26.57 -22.67
CA PRO A 153 -9.71 -26.65 -21.21
C PRO A 153 -8.59 -25.91 -20.49
N GLU A 154 -7.37 -25.93 -21.03
CA GLU A 154 -6.21 -25.21 -20.47
C GLU A 154 -6.42 -23.70 -20.52
N ALA A 155 -7.01 -23.19 -21.62
CA ALA A 155 -7.35 -21.77 -21.73
C ALA A 155 -8.43 -21.37 -20.70
N ALA A 156 -9.41 -22.25 -20.43
CA ALA A 156 -10.42 -22.04 -19.40
C ALA A 156 -9.79 -21.99 -17.99
N ILE A 157 -8.92 -22.95 -17.67
CA ILE A 157 -8.18 -22.97 -16.40
C ILE A 157 -7.31 -21.73 -16.25
N GLN A 158 -6.59 -21.32 -17.30
CA GLN A 158 -5.75 -20.13 -17.24
C GLN A 158 -6.57 -18.86 -17.02
N GLY A 159 -7.71 -18.71 -17.71
CA GLY A 159 -8.60 -17.55 -17.51
C GLY A 159 -9.22 -17.53 -16.11
N ALA A 160 -9.67 -18.68 -15.60
CA ALA A 160 -10.12 -18.79 -14.22
C ALA A 160 -8.99 -18.46 -13.22
N SER A 161 -7.77 -18.94 -13.47
CA SER A 161 -6.59 -18.64 -12.65
C SER A 161 -6.24 -17.15 -12.67
N ASP A 162 -6.43 -16.45 -13.79
CA ASP A 162 -6.24 -15.00 -13.88
C ASP A 162 -7.24 -14.26 -12.98
N ILE A 163 -8.51 -14.73 -12.90
CA ILE A 163 -9.53 -14.20 -11.97
C ILE A 163 -9.12 -14.44 -10.52
N VAL A 164 -8.72 -15.68 -10.18
CA VAL A 164 -8.26 -16.04 -8.82
C VAL A 164 -7.05 -15.22 -8.41
N ALA A 165 -6.07 -15.05 -9.31
CA ALA A 165 -4.88 -14.25 -9.05
C ALA A 165 -5.22 -12.79 -8.75
N GLU A 166 -6.17 -12.20 -9.50
CA GLU A 166 -6.64 -10.83 -9.23
C GLU A 166 -7.28 -10.74 -7.83
N ILE A 167 -8.22 -11.64 -7.51
CA ILE A 167 -8.92 -11.66 -6.20
C ILE A 167 -7.92 -11.78 -5.04
N VAL A 168 -6.96 -12.71 -5.13
CA VAL A 168 -5.94 -12.91 -4.08
C VAL A 168 -5.00 -11.71 -3.99
N SER A 169 -4.56 -11.16 -5.13
CA SER A 169 -3.62 -10.03 -5.15
C SER A 169 -4.21 -8.71 -4.65
N ASP A 170 -5.54 -8.54 -4.79
CA ASP A 170 -6.29 -7.38 -4.31
C ASP A 170 -6.70 -7.50 -2.84
N SER A 171 -6.64 -8.68 -2.24
CA SER A 171 -7.05 -8.89 -0.84
C SER A 171 -6.17 -8.09 0.12
N ALA A 172 -6.77 -7.12 0.82
CA ALA A 172 -6.09 -6.26 1.78
C ALA A 172 -5.40 -7.07 2.91
N ASP A 173 -6.09 -8.09 3.44
CA ASP A 173 -5.56 -8.95 4.50
C ASP A 173 -4.37 -9.79 4.03
N PHE A 174 -4.46 -10.35 2.82
CA PHE A 174 -3.37 -11.11 2.23
C PHE A 174 -2.15 -10.22 1.99
N ARG A 175 -2.33 -9.03 1.42
CA ARG A 175 -1.25 -8.05 1.21
C ARG A 175 -0.60 -7.61 2.51
N ALA A 176 -1.40 -7.34 3.55
CA ALA A 176 -0.89 -6.97 4.86
C ALA A 176 -0.05 -8.10 5.48
N THR A 177 -0.49 -9.34 5.34
CA THR A 177 0.22 -10.54 5.82
C THR A 177 1.52 -10.74 5.05
N LEU A 178 1.47 -10.66 3.71
CA LEU A 178 2.64 -10.80 2.86
C LEU A 178 3.68 -9.72 3.14
N ARG A 179 3.27 -8.46 3.28
CA ARG A 179 4.17 -7.34 3.62
C ARG A 179 4.87 -7.55 4.95
N LYS A 180 4.15 -8.01 5.98
CA LYS A 180 4.75 -8.35 7.29
C LYS A 180 5.77 -9.48 7.16
N ARG A 181 5.46 -10.50 6.37
CA ARG A 181 6.37 -11.63 6.12
C ARG A 181 7.62 -11.18 5.36
N MET A 182 7.46 -10.45 4.26
CA MET A 182 8.56 -9.89 3.47
C MET A 182 9.45 -8.97 4.31
N TRP A 183 8.88 -8.16 5.21
CA TRP A 183 9.68 -7.34 6.12
C TRP A 183 10.52 -8.17 7.10
N LYS A 184 10.01 -9.33 7.54
CA LYS A 184 10.67 -10.19 8.53
C LYS A 184 11.70 -11.13 7.91
N GLU A 185 11.39 -11.69 6.75
CA GLU A 185 12.10 -12.82 6.12
C GLU A 185 12.70 -12.46 4.76
N GLY A 186 12.32 -11.33 4.17
CA GLY A 186 12.74 -10.93 2.84
C GLY A 186 14.18 -10.42 2.79
N PHE A 187 14.76 -10.54 1.60
CA PHE A 187 16.09 -10.07 1.26
C PHE A 187 15.99 -9.05 0.13
N ILE A 188 16.86 -8.03 0.17
CA ILE A 188 17.17 -7.21 -0.99
C ILE A 188 18.33 -7.90 -1.69
N GLN A 189 18.13 -8.25 -2.96
CA GLN A 189 19.15 -8.80 -3.84
C GLN A 189 19.46 -7.78 -4.94
N ALA A 190 20.73 -7.62 -5.26
CA ALA A 190 21.19 -6.76 -6.35
C ALA A 190 22.27 -7.49 -7.16
N GLU A 191 22.25 -7.28 -8.48
CA GLU A 191 23.16 -7.89 -9.44
C GLU A 191 23.59 -6.83 -10.44
N LEU A 192 24.82 -6.88 -10.93
CA LEU A 192 25.28 -5.88 -11.91
C LEU A 192 24.64 -6.09 -13.28
N VAL A 193 24.31 -4.97 -13.92
CA VAL A 193 24.06 -4.94 -15.35
C VAL A 193 25.38 -4.65 -16.07
N GLU A 194 25.96 -5.67 -16.71
CA GLU A 194 27.30 -5.62 -17.30
C GLU A 194 27.47 -4.57 -18.41
N ASP A 195 26.40 -4.26 -19.14
CA ASP A 195 26.40 -3.31 -20.26
C ASP A 195 25.98 -1.90 -19.85
N ASN A 196 26.34 -1.46 -18.64
CA ASN A 196 26.03 -0.11 -18.13
C ASN A 196 27.30 0.71 -17.82
N GLU A 197 27.34 1.97 -18.28
CA GLU A 197 28.47 2.89 -18.09
C GLU A 197 28.76 3.24 -16.62
N HIS A 198 27.78 3.05 -15.73
CA HIS A 198 27.90 3.36 -14.31
C HIS A 198 28.25 2.15 -13.45
N LYS A 199 28.42 0.94 -14.02
CA LYS A 199 28.61 -0.31 -13.27
C LYS A 199 29.79 -0.28 -12.30
N ASP A 200 30.88 0.38 -12.67
CA ASP A 200 32.11 0.46 -11.85
C ASP A 200 31.85 1.15 -10.50
N GLN A 201 30.81 1.99 -10.39
CA GLN A 201 30.42 2.65 -9.14
C GLN A 201 29.70 1.71 -8.16
N PHE A 202 29.22 0.56 -8.64
CA PHE A 202 28.35 -0.36 -7.90
C PHE A 202 28.93 -1.77 -7.77
N LEU A 203 30.23 -1.98 -8.07
CA LEU A 203 30.89 -3.29 -8.01
C LEU A 203 30.70 -4.01 -6.66
N GLN A 204 30.65 -3.25 -5.56
CA GLN A 204 30.41 -3.79 -4.21
C GLN A 204 29.01 -4.40 -4.00
N TYR A 205 28.08 -4.14 -4.92
CA TYR A 205 26.71 -4.64 -4.89
C TYR A 205 26.46 -5.75 -5.92
N ASN A 206 27.50 -6.26 -6.60
CA ASN A 206 27.35 -7.44 -7.44
C ASN A 206 27.06 -8.69 -6.60
N GLU A 207 26.07 -9.48 -7.00
CA GLU A 207 25.61 -10.68 -6.26
C GLU A 207 25.34 -10.39 -4.77
N TYR A 208 24.87 -9.18 -4.48
CA TYR A 208 24.64 -8.73 -3.11
C TYR A 208 23.29 -9.23 -2.61
N ALA A 209 23.25 -9.72 -1.37
CA ALA A 209 22.02 -10.04 -0.68
C ALA A 209 22.07 -9.66 0.80
N GLU A 210 21.05 -8.95 1.30
CA GLU A 210 20.92 -8.60 2.72
C GLU A 210 19.46 -8.63 3.18
N PRO A 211 19.17 -9.04 4.43
CA PRO A 211 17.83 -8.96 4.98
C PRO A 211 17.27 -7.52 4.93
N VAL A 212 16.03 -7.36 4.43
CA VAL A 212 15.35 -6.05 4.28
C VAL A 212 15.38 -5.25 5.58
N ARG A 213 15.16 -5.93 6.71
CA ARG A 213 15.08 -5.29 8.03
C ARG A 213 16.43 -4.78 8.57
N GLN A 214 17.54 -5.28 8.03
CA GLN A 214 18.90 -4.98 8.54
C GLN A 214 19.65 -3.99 7.66
N MET A 215 19.20 -3.77 6.42
CA MET A 215 19.86 -2.88 5.47
C MET A 215 19.80 -1.42 5.95
N PRO A 216 20.95 -0.75 6.18
CA PRO A 216 20.99 0.63 6.64
C PRO A 216 20.68 1.60 5.51
N SER A 217 20.20 2.80 5.87
CA SER A 217 19.70 3.79 4.90
C SER A 217 20.70 4.15 3.80
N HIS A 218 21.99 4.25 4.10
CA HIS A 218 23.01 4.58 3.09
C HIS A 218 23.17 3.48 2.03
N ARG A 219 23.01 2.20 2.40
CA ARG A 219 23.04 1.08 1.45
C ARG A 219 21.77 1.03 0.62
N ILE A 220 20.60 1.25 1.23
CA ILE A 220 19.33 1.35 0.50
C ILE A 220 19.43 2.45 -0.56
N LEU A 221 19.95 3.62 -0.20
CA LEU A 221 20.13 4.74 -1.14
C LEU A 221 21.10 4.40 -2.28
N ALA A 222 22.17 3.65 -2.00
CA ALA A 222 23.13 3.24 -3.01
C ALA A 222 22.52 2.24 -4.00
N VAL A 223 21.79 1.23 -3.51
CA VAL A 223 21.11 0.25 -4.38
C VAL A 223 20.02 0.92 -5.22
N ASN A 224 19.17 1.75 -4.61
CA ASN A 224 18.14 2.51 -5.35
C ASN A 224 18.76 3.44 -6.41
N ARG A 225 19.94 4.01 -6.13
CA ARG A 225 20.68 4.81 -7.12
C ARG A 225 21.20 3.94 -8.26
N GLY A 226 21.72 2.76 -7.97
CA GLY A 226 22.17 1.80 -8.98
C GLY A 226 21.04 1.35 -9.89
N GLU A 227 19.90 0.94 -9.32
CA GLU A 227 18.68 0.57 -10.04
C GLU A 227 18.20 1.72 -10.96
N LYS A 228 18.15 2.95 -10.42
CA LYS A 228 17.73 4.12 -11.20
C LYS A 228 18.67 4.45 -12.37
N LEU A 229 19.95 4.11 -12.25
CA LEU A 229 20.94 4.27 -13.32
C LEU A 229 20.99 3.05 -14.26
N GLY A 230 20.22 1.99 -13.96
CA GLY A 230 20.22 0.72 -14.69
C GLY A 230 21.53 -0.06 -14.56
N ALA A 231 22.32 0.22 -13.52
CA ALA A 231 23.60 -0.43 -13.25
C ALA A 231 23.48 -1.62 -12.29
N LEU A 232 22.37 -1.68 -11.55
CA LEU A 232 21.92 -2.78 -10.70
C LEU A 232 20.48 -3.17 -11.05
#